data_AF-A0A8E0TRK0-F1
#
_entry.id   AF-A0A8E0TRK0-F1
#
_cell.length_a   1.000
_cell.length_b   1.000
_cell.length_c   1.000
_cell.angle_alpha   90.00
_cell.angle_beta   90.00
_cell.angle_gamma   90.00
#
_symmetry.space_group_name_H-M   'P 1'
#
loop_
_entity.id
_entity.type
_entity.pdbx_description
1 polymer ?
#
loop_
_entity_poly.entity_id
_entity_poly.type
_entity_poly.pdbx_seq_one_letter_code
_entity_poly.pdbx_strand_id
1 'polypeptide(L)'
;MIIGGGLLAVLSWSGWFGSVDPWRVAIILMTLPNLILAWWLWRRIRATGAPTPSRRGLRAAVRHIASTRALALHMGAGVAVILLIQAGAGWAPSVLNRSLHFAPATSAWVAGLVILIAAPAGTSPPVGGWIATSPGDGESRR
;
A
#
# COMPACT_ATOMS: atom_id res chain seq x y z
N MET A 1 -3.60 -2.73 6.28
CA MET A 1 -4.75 -2.63 7.22
C MET A 1 -5.24 -3.98 7.74
N ILE A 2 -5.26 -5.06 6.94
CA ILE A 2 -5.74 -6.40 7.37
C ILE A 2 -5.00 -6.95 8.58
N ILE A 3 -3.66 -6.91 8.57
CA ILE A 3 -2.87 -7.40 9.70
C ILE A 3 -3.17 -6.60 10.97
N GLY A 4 -3.36 -5.28 10.87
CA GLY A 4 -3.65 -4.42 12.03
C GLY A 4 -5.07 -4.59 12.57
N GLY A 5 -6.07 -4.61 11.70
CA GLY A 5 -7.47 -4.84 12.09
C GLY A 5 -7.70 -6.26 12.60
N GLY A 6 -7.01 -7.24 11.99
CA GLY A 6 -7.05 -8.63 12.41
C GLY A 6 -6.46 -8.87 13.78
N LEU A 7 -5.30 -8.27 14.01
CA LEU A 7 -4.64 -8.30 15.29
C LEU A 7 -5.48 -7.58 16.35
N LEU A 8 -6.04 -6.40 16.06
CA LEU A 8 -6.95 -5.70 16.97
C LEU A 8 -8.16 -6.55 17.36
N ALA A 9 -8.79 -7.26 16.41
CA ALA A 9 -9.94 -8.11 16.71
C ALA A 9 -9.57 -9.29 17.62
N VAL A 10 -8.46 -9.97 17.35
CA VAL A 10 -7.96 -11.09 18.17
C VAL A 10 -7.54 -10.62 19.57
N LEU A 11 -6.91 -9.44 19.66
CA LEU A 11 -6.51 -8.82 20.91
C LEU A 11 -7.71 -8.35 21.74
N SER A 12 -8.75 -7.84 21.09
CA SER A 12 -9.98 -7.40 21.77
C SER A 12 -10.81 -8.58 22.30
N TRP A 13 -10.71 -9.75 21.66
CA TRP A 13 -11.46 -10.95 22.06
C TRP A 13 -10.76 -11.78 23.15
N SER A 14 -9.43 -11.80 23.17
CA SER A 14 -8.68 -12.72 24.04
C SER A 14 -8.59 -12.28 25.50
N GLY A 15 -8.89 -11.03 25.85
CA GLY A 15 -8.84 -10.52 27.24
C GLY A 15 -7.45 -10.57 27.90
N TRP A 16 -6.42 -11.04 27.18
CA TRP A 16 -5.08 -11.34 27.70
C TRP A 16 -4.28 -10.11 28.14
N PHE A 17 -4.66 -8.91 27.69
CA PHE A 17 -3.88 -7.68 27.91
C PHE A 17 -4.42 -6.78 29.03
N GLY A 18 -5.37 -7.26 29.84
CA GLY A 18 -5.87 -6.51 31.01
C GLY A 18 -6.35 -5.10 30.67
N SER A 19 -5.90 -4.08 31.43
CA SER A 19 -6.25 -2.66 31.25
C SER A 19 -5.53 -1.93 30.10
N VAL A 20 -4.77 -2.63 29.26
CA VAL A 20 -4.05 -1.97 28.16
C VAL A 20 -4.97 -1.79 26.97
N ASP A 21 -5.08 -0.55 26.49
CA ASP A 21 -5.91 -0.26 25.31
C ASP A 21 -5.45 -1.09 24.08
N PRO A 22 -6.36 -1.79 23.40
CA PRO A 22 -6.01 -2.65 22.26
C PRO A 22 -5.21 -1.96 21.15
N TRP A 23 -5.43 -0.65 20.93
CA TRP A 23 -4.71 0.14 19.92
C TRP A 23 -3.21 0.25 20.22
N ARG A 24 -2.81 0.27 21.49
CA ARG A 24 -1.39 0.34 21.89
C ARG A 24 -0.68 -0.95 21.53
N VAL A 25 -1.32 -2.09 21.80
CA VAL A 25 -0.79 -3.41 21.49
C VAL A 25 -0.65 -3.59 19.97
N ALA A 26 -1.64 -3.13 19.20
CA ALA A 26 -1.58 -3.15 17.74
C ALA A 26 -0.40 -2.34 17.19
N ILE A 27 -0.14 -1.13 17.71
CA ILE A 27 1.02 -0.31 17.31
C ILE A 27 2.32 -1.06 17.59
N ILE A 28 2.49 -1.61 18.79
CA ILE A 28 3.71 -2.33 19.17
C ILE A 28 3.95 -3.49 18.21
N LEU A 29 2.94 -4.33 18.00
CA LEU A 29 3.06 -5.50 17.14
C LEU A 29 3.29 -5.15 15.67
N MET A 30 2.78 -4.01 15.19
CA MET A 30 3.06 -3.51 13.84
C MET A 30 4.47 -2.91 13.72
N THR A 31 4.98 -2.27 14.76
CA THR A 31 6.24 -1.52 14.71
C THR A 31 7.45 -2.42 14.96
N LEU A 32 7.34 -3.37 15.89
CA LEU A 32 8.43 -4.25 16.30
C LEU A 32 9.09 -5.03 15.13
N PRO A 33 8.37 -5.71 14.22
CA PRO A 33 8.99 -6.42 13.11
C PRO A 33 9.72 -5.47 12.14
N ASN A 34 9.19 -4.26 11.95
CA ASN A 34 9.84 -3.24 11.11
C ASN A 34 11.14 -2.74 11.72
N LEU A 35 11.20 -2.58 13.05
CA LEU A 35 12.43 -2.20 13.75
C LEU A 35 13.48 -3.32 13.70
N ILE A 36 13.06 -4.57 13.87
CA ILE A 36 13.94 -5.74 13.73
C ILE A 36 14.52 -5.79 12.32
N LEU A 37 13.68 -5.62 11.30
CA LEU A 37 14.11 -5.60 9.90
C LEU A 37 15.06 -4.44 9.61
N ALA A 38 14.73 -3.22 10.07
CA ALA A 38 15.58 -2.04 9.90
C ALA A 38 16.94 -2.23 10.57
N TRP A 39 16.97 -2.76 11.79
CA TRP A 39 18.21 -3.10 12.49
C TRP A 39 19.03 -4.14 11.73
N TRP A 40 18.39 -5.20 11.24
CA TRP A 40 19.05 -6.24 10.46
C TRP A 40 19.64 -5.70 9.14
N LEU A 41 18.86 -4.90 8.40
CA LEU A 41 19.32 -4.24 7.17
C LEU A 41 20.47 -3.29 7.45
N TRP A 42 20.40 -2.51 8.52
CA TRP A 42 21.48 -1.60 8.91
C TRP A 42 22.79 -2.35 9.19
N ARG A 43 22.72 -3.52 9.83
CA ARG A 43 23.91 -4.37 10.03
C ARG A 43 24.48 -4.92 8.72
N ARG A 44 23.64 -5.20 7.72
CA ARG A 44 24.05 -5.71 6.40
C ARG A 44 24.59 -4.61 5.48
N ILE A 45 24.00 -3.43 5.47
CA ILE A 45 24.40 -2.30 4.61
C ILE A 45 25.81 -1.80 4.97
N ARG A 46 26.21 -1.90 6.24
CA ARG A 46 27.59 -1.59 6.67
C ARG A 46 28.65 -2.49 6.02
N ALA A 47 28.27 -3.62 5.42
CA ALA A 47 29.18 -4.51 4.70
C ALA A 47 29.29 -4.20 3.19
N THR A 48 28.38 -3.39 2.63
CA THR A 48 28.41 -2.98 1.23
C THR A 48 28.96 -1.57 1.15
N GLY A 49 30.14 -1.41 0.52
CA GLY A 49 30.80 -0.11 0.37
C GLY A 49 29.90 0.96 -0.25
N ALA A 50 30.18 2.22 0.06
CA ALA A 50 29.38 3.36 -0.40
C ALA A 50 29.27 3.37 -1.94
N PRO A 51 28.07 3.54 -2.52
CA PRO A 51 27.91 3.72 -3.95
C PRO A 51 28.69 4.95 -4.41
N THR A 52 29.40 4.84 -5.53
CA THR A 52 30.02 6.00 -6.17
C THR A 52 28.93 6.97 -6.63
N PRO A 53 29.00 8.26 -6.26
CA PRO A 53 27.98 9.23 -6.64
C PRO A 53 27.93 9.39 -8.16
N SER A 54 26.75 9.12 -8.74
CA SER A 54 26.48 9.35 -10.16
C SER A 54 26.61 10.84 -10.50
N ARG A 55 27.32 11.15 -11.59
CA ARG A 55 27.43 12.53 -12.13
C ARG A 55 26.10 13.06 -12.69
N ARG A 56 25.13 12.19 -12.99
CA ARG A 56 23.77 12.59 -13.39
C ARG A 56 22.96 12.85 -12.13
N GLY A 57 22.94 14.11 -11.69
CA GLY A 57 22.20 14.53 -10.50
C GLY A 57 20.68 14.35 -10.65
N LEU A 58 20.00 14.13 -9.52
CA LEU A 58 18.55 13.98 -9.40
C LEU A 58 17.76 15.06 -10.18
N ARG A 59 18.26 16.30 -10.18
CA ARG A 59 17.67 17.43 -10.89
C ARG A 59 17.58 17.21 -12.41
N ALA A 60 18.58 16.58 -13.02
CA ALA A 60 18.58 16.30 -14.46
C ALA A 60 17.55 15.20 -14.80
N ALA A 61 17.42 14.19 -13.94
CA ALA A 61 16.41 13.14 -14.09
C ALA A 61 14.98 13.70 -13.94
N VAL A 62 14.74 14.51 -12.91
CA VAL A 62 13.43 15.16 -12.71
C VAL A 62 13.08 16.08 -13.87
N ARG A 63 14.03 16.86 -14.38
CA ARG A 63 13.80 17.73 -15.54
C ARG A 63 13.46 16.95 -16.81
N HIS A 64 14.10 15.81 -17.01
CA HIS A 64 13.83 14.92 -18.16
C HIS A 64 12.43 14.27 -18.06
N ILE A 65 12.03 13.85 -16.86
CA ILE A 65 10.68 13.35 -16.60
C ILE A 65 9.63 14.45 -16.86
N ALA A 66 9.89 15.65 -16.35
CA ALA A 66 8.99 16.80 -16.48
C ALA A 66 8.87 17.32 -17.93
N SER A 67 9.87 17.11 -18.78
CA SER A 67 9.78 17.50 -20.20
C SER A 67 8.81 16.67 -21.02
N THR A 68 8.34 15.52 -20.50
CA THR A 68 7.43 14.63 -21.23
C THR A 68 6.01 14.79 -20.72
N ARG A 69 5.20 15.61 -21.41
CA ARG A 69 3.80 15.89 -21.01
C ARG A 69 2.96 14.61 -20.85
N ALA A 70 3.16 13.61 -21.70
CA ALA A 70 2.48 12.32 -21.60
C ALA A 70 2.79 11.60 -20.29
N LEU A 71 4.06 11.60 -19.86
CA LEU A 71 4.48 11.00 -18.60
C LEU A 71 3.91 11.75 -17.40
N ALA A 72 3.91 13.09 -17.44
CA ALA A 72 3.32 13.91 -16.39
C ALA A 72 1.81 13.66 -16.22
N LEU A 73 1.07 13.55 -17.33
CA LEU A 73 -0.36 13.21 -17.30
C LEU A 73 -0.59 11.80 -16.78
N HIS A 74 0.22 10.83 -17.19
CA HIS A 74 0.12 9.45 -16.71
C HIS A 74 0.42 9.33 -15.21
N MET A 75 1.44 10.03 -14.73
CA MET A 75 1.75 10.13 -13.29
C MET A 75 0.64 10.83 -12.53
N GLY A 76 0.09 11.93 -13.07
CA GLY A 76 -1.05 12.63 -12.46
C GLY A 76 -2.28 11.74 -12.34
N ALA A 77 -2.62 10.98 -13.38
CA ALA A 77 -3.70 10.01 -13.35
C ALA A 77 -3.43 8.92 -12.29
N GLY A 78 -2.22 8.37 -12.25
CA GLY A 78 -1.81 7.40 -11.24
C GLY A 78 -1.96 7.94 -9.81
N VAL A 79 -1.50 9.17 -9.56
CA VAL A 79 -1.65 9.84 -8.27
C VAL A 79 -3.12 10.02 -7.91
N ALA A 80 -3.96 10.48 -8.83
CA ALA A 80 -5.39 10.66 -8.58
C ALA A 80 -6.08 9.34 -8.21
N VAL A 81 -5.76 8.25 -8.92
CA VAL A 81 -6.29 6.92 -8.63
C VAL A 81 -5.82 6.43 -7.25
N ILE A 82 -4.54 6.58 -6.94
CA ILE A 82 -3.99 6.18 -5.63
C ILE A 82 -4.66 6.97 -4.51
N LEU A 83 -4.82 8.29 -4.66
CA LEU A 83 -5.48 9.13 -3.67
C LEU A 83 -6.93 8.71 -3.43
N LEU A 84 -7.67 8.37 -4.49
CA LEU A 84 -9.05 7.89 -4.36
C LEU A 84 -9.10 6.55 -3.60
N ILE A 85 -8.20 5.62 -3.92
CA ILE A 85 -8.10 4.32 -3.24
C ILE A 85 -7.74 4.53 -1.76
N GLN A 86 -6.77 5.39 -1.46
CA GLN A 86 -6.34 5.65 -0.08
C GLN A 86 -7.44 6.35 0.74
N ALA A 87 -8.15 7.31 0.13
CA ALA A 87 -9.30 7.94 0.75
C ALA A 87 -10.39 6.89 1.05
N GLY A 88 -10.79 6.10 0.05
CA GLY A 88 -11.76 5.03 0.24
C GLY A 88 -11.35 4.04 1.33
N ALA A 89 -10.11 3.55 1.30
CA ALA A 89 -9.58 2.60 2.27
C ALA A 89 -9.51 3.19 3.69
N GLY A 90 -9.15 4.47 3.83
CA GLY A 90 -9.06 5.15 5.11
C GLY A 90 -10.43 5.38 5.76
N TRP A 91 -11.45 5.68 4.96
CA TRP A 91 -12.81 5.94 5.47
C TRP A 91 -13.71 4.71 5.54
N ALA A 92 -13.38 3.63 4.81
CA ALA A 92 -14.21 2.43 4.73
C ALA A 92 -14.59 1.84 6.11
N PRO A 93 -13.68 1.66 7.08
CA PRO A 93 -14.06 1.16 8.41
C PRO A 93 -15.04 2.09 9.14
N SER A 94 -14.86 3.40 9.02
CA SER A 94 -15.72 4.41 9.64
C SER A 94 -17.12 4.42 9.02
N VAL A 95 -17.21 4.30 7.68
CA VAL A 95 -18.49 4.23 6.97
C VAL A 95 -19.24 2.95 7.34
N LEU A 96 -18.56 1.81 7.38
CA LEU A 96 -19.15 0.52 7.79
C LEU A 96 -19.65 0.57 9.24
N ASN A 97 -18.88 1.15 10.15
CA ASN A 97 -19.28 1.28 11.55
C ASN A 97 -20.49 2.21 11.72
N ARG A 98 -20.52 3.37 11.03
CA ARG A 98 -21.59 4.37 11.18
C ARG A 98 -22.87 4.03 10.43
N SER A 99 -22.75 3.43 9.24
CA SER A 99 -23.89 3.23 8.34
C SER A 99 -24.50 1.84 8.48
N LEU A 100 -23.69 0.83 8.83
CA LEU A 100 -24.13 -0.56 8.98
C LEU A 100 -24.06 -1.05 10.44
N HIS A 101 -23.73 -0.17 11.38
CA HIS A 101 -23.62 -0.46 12.81
C HIS A 101 -22.69 -1.64 13.14
N PHE A 102 -21.74 -1.95 12.27
CA PHE A 102 -20.75 -2.98 12.54
C PHE A 102 -19.83 -2.58 13.69
N ALA A 103 -19.43 -3.55 14.51
CA ALA A 103 -18.40 -3.33 15.52
C ALA A 103 -17.11 -2.79 14.85
N PRO A 104 -16.33 -1.93 15.53
CA PRO A 104 -15.12 -1.33 14.96
C PRO A 104 -14.12 -2.36 14.43
N ALA A 105 -13.91 -3.45 15.16
CA ALA A 105 -13.02 -4.55 14.77
C ALA A 105 -13.52 -5.27 13.50
N THR A 106 -14.82 -5.56 13.43
CA THR A 106 -15.45 -6.20 12.26
C THR A 106 -15.38 -5.30 11.03
N SER A 107 -15.62 -4.00 11.20
CA SER A 107 -15.52 -3.01 10.13
C SER A 107 -14.12 -2.94 9.53
N ALA A 108 -13.09 -2.94 10.38
CA ALA A 108 -11.69 -2.95 9.95
C ALA A 108 -11.29 -4.26 9.25
N TRP A 109 -11.81 -5.40 9.72
CA TRP A 109 -11.61 -6.71 9.11
C TRP A 109 -12.20 -6.80 7.71
N VAL A 110 -13.48 -6.45 7.56
CA VAL A 110 -14.21 -6.54 6.28
C VAL A 110 -13.59 -5.60 5.25
N ALA A 111 -13.37 -4.33 5.61
CA ALA A 111 -12.70 -3.38 4.73
C ALA A 111 -11.30 -3.88 4.34
N GLY A 112 -10.57 -4.44 5.30
CA GLY A 112 -9.27 -5.04 5.06
C GLY A 112 -9.32 -6.19 4.04
N LEU A 113 -10.18 -7.18 4.25
CA LEU A 113 -10.29 -8.36 3.39
C LEU A 113 -10.66 -7.99 1.96
N VAL A 114 -11.60 -7.07 1.78
CA VAL A 114 -11.98 -6.58 0.45
C VAL A 114 -10.76 -5.99 -0.27
N ILE A 115 -9.98 -5.15 0.40
CA ILE A 115 -8.75 -4.58 -0.18
C ILE A 115 -7.71 -5.67 -0.48
N LEU A 116 -7.56 -6.66 0.39
CA LEU A 116 -6.60 -7.76 0.22
C LEU A 116 -6.91 -8.61 -1.01
N ILE A 117 -8.18 -8.78 -1.36
CA ILE A 117 -8.61 -9.57 -2.52
C ILE A 117 -8.60 -8.70 -3.78
N ALA A 118 -9.14 -7.48 -3.69
CA ALA A 118 -9.28 -6.59 -4.83
C ALA A 118 -7.93 -6.07 -5.36
N ALA A 119 -6.98 -5.75 -4.49
CA ALA A 119 -5.70 -5.18 -4.91
C ALA A 119 -4.83 -6.16 -5.74
N PRO A 120 -4.63 -7.43 -5.34
CA PRO A 120 -3.96 -8.42 -6.18
C PRO A 120 -4.78 -8.80 -7.41
N ALA A 121 -6.10 -8.89 -7.31
CA ALA A 121 -6.94 -9.24 -8.46
C ALA A 121 -6.79 -8.25 -9.62
N GLY A 122 -6.75 -6.94 -9.32
CA GLY A 122 -6.56 -5.91 -10.34
C GLY A 122 -5.15 -5.81 -10.92
N THR A 123 -4.12 -6.25 -10.18
CA THR A 123 -2.71 -6.22 -10.61
C THR A 123 -2.22 -7.53 -11.20
N SER A 124 -2.98 -8.62 -11.03
CA SER A 124 -2.60 -9.94 -11.52
C SER A 124 -2.53 -10.00 -13.06
N PRO A 125 -1.56 -10.75 -13.62
CA PRO A 125 -1.34 -10.88 -15.08
C PRO A 125 -2.59 -11.22 -15.91
N PRO A 126 -3.55 -12.07 -15.46
CA PRO A 126 -4.69 -12.45 -16.28
C PRO A 126 -5.66 -11.29 -16.57
N VAL A 127 -5.71 -10.26 -15.73
CA VAL A 127 -6.73 -9.19 -15.84
C VAL A 127 -6.10 -7.85 -16.25
N GLY A 128 -5.01 -7.43 -15.60
CA GLY A 128 -4.35 -6.16 -15.94
C GLY A 128 -3.40 -6.25 -17.13
N GLY A 129 -2.68 -7.38 -17.25
CA GLY A 129 -1.71 -7.61 -18.31
C GLY A 129 -2.37 -7.82 -19.67
N TRP A 130 -3.42 -8.64 -19.73
CA TRP A 130 -4.14 -8.96 -20.97
C TRP A 130 -4.80 -7.75 -21.64
N ILE A 131 -5.33 -6.81 -20.85
CA ILE A 131 -5.92 -5.58 -21.39
C ILE A 131 -4.83 -4.67 -21.98
N ALA A 132 -3.65 -4.63 -21.37
CA ALA A 132 -2.53 -3.84 -21.86
C ALA A 132 -1.81 -4.49 -23.06
N THR A 133 -1.89 -5.81 -23.23
CA THR A 133 -1.22 -6.55 -24.32
C THR A 133 -2.17 -7.02 -25.42
N SER A 134 -3.45 -6.65 -25.39
CA SER A 134 -4.40 -7.05 -26.45
C SER A 134 -3.94 -6.45 -27.80
N PRO A 135 -3.71 -7.29 -28.83
CA PRO A 135 -3.01 -6.91 -30.07
C PRO A 135 -3.88 -6.10 -31.06
N GLY A 136 -4.54 -5.04 -30.60
CA GLY A 136 -5.38 -4.17 -31.43
C GLY A 136 -4.66 -2.99 -32.10
N ASP A 137 -3.44 -2.64 -31.67
CA ASP A 137 -2.82 -1.35 -32.01
C ASP A 137 -1.79 -1.40 -33.15
N GLY A 138 -1.61 -2.54 -33.81
CA GLY A 138 -0.48 -2.77 -34.74
C GLY A 138 -0.79 -2.75 -36.24
N GLU A 139 -2.05 -2.88 -36.67
CA GLU A 139 -2.35 -3.31 -38.05
C GLU A 139 -3.15 -2.28 -38.87
N SER A 140 -2.74 -1.00 -38.85
CA SER A 140 -3.28 0.00 -39.79
C SER A 140 -2.30 1.08 -40.27
N ARG A 141 -1.01 0.75 -40.41
CA ARG A 141 -0.08 1.60 -41.19
C ARG A 141 0.83 0.73 -42.06
N ARG A 142 0.26 0.25 -43.17
CA ARG A 142 1.00 0.02 -44.42
C ARG A 142 0.77 1.23 -45.32
#